data_AF-A0A949WX72-F1
#
_entry.id   AF-A0A949WX72-F1
#
_cell.length_a   1.000
_cell.length_b   1.000
_cell.length_c   1.000
_cell.angle_alpha   90.00
_cell.angle_beta   90.00
_cell.angle_gamma   90.00
#
_symmetry.space_group_name_H-M   'P 1'
#
loop_
_entity.id
_entity.type
_entity.pdbx_description
1 polymer ?
#
loop_
_entity_poly.entity_id
_entity_poly.type
_entity_poly.pdbx_seq_one_letter_code
_entity_poly.pdbx_strand_id
1 'polypeptide(L)'
;MLRQITLVSIICLLILSAASCASNQTNISELQATQTPSGAVNSSEVEATSIPNSTNNKLPVTVKSAVLSDAAKRVSKPVAALRITQAEEQSWGDSCLGLAQTGKVCAQVIVPGWKVVVNDGLRDLVYRTDNKGKQIKLEDL
;
A
#
# COMPACT_ATOMS: atom_id res chain seq x y z
N MET A 1 43.88 0.26 -18.37
CA MET A 1 43.02 1.43 -18.09
C MET A 1 42.30 1.95 -19.34
N LEU A 2 42.96 2.13 -20.49
CA LEU A 2 42.34 2.71 -21.70
C LEU A 2 41.25 1.83 -22.38
N ARG A 3 41.34 0.49 -22.26
CA ARG A 3 40.37 -0.46 -22.87
C ARG A 3 39.01 -0.53 -22.18
N GLN A 4 38.92 -0.14 -20.91
CA GLN A 4 37.66 -0.14 -20.15
C GLN A 4 36.81 1.10 -20.48
N ILE A 5 37.47 2.23 -20.77
CA ILE A 5 36.80 3.51 -21.06
C ILE A 5 36.08 3.47 -22.42
N THR A 6 36.65 2.79 -23.42
CA THR A 6 36.02 2.61 -24.74
C THR A 6 34.75 1.75 -24.69
N LEU A 7 34.68 0.80 -23.74
CA LEU A 7 33.58 -0.16 -23.63
C LEU A 7 32.32 0.49 -23.02
N VAL A 8 32.50 1.38 -22.04
CA VAL A 8 31.42 2.12 -21.40
C VAL A 8 30.79 3.15 -22.36
N SER A 9 31.58 3.72 -23.27
CA SER A 9 31.09 4.74 -24.22
C SER A 9 30.21 4.15 -25.34
N ILE A 10 30.46 2.90 -25.77
CA ILE A 10 29.66 2.21 -26.79
C ILE A 10 28.30 1.75 -26.24
N ILE A 11 28.24 1.39 -24.96
CA ILE A 11 27.00 0.91 -24.31
C ILE A 11 25.98 2.05 -24.13
N CYS A 12 26.43 3.29 -23.94
CA CYS A 12 25.53 4.44 -23.77
C CYS A 12 24.79 4.88 -25.05
N LEU A 13 25.25 4.48 -26.24
CA LEU A 13 24.66 4.89 -27.52
C LEU A 13 23.58 3.92 -28.04
N LEU A 14 23.31 2.80 -27.37
CA LEU A 14 22.43 1.74 -27.88
C LEU A 14 21.01 1.68 -27.28
N ILE A 15 20.60 2.63 -26.44
CA ILE A 15 19.29 2.58 -25.76
C ILE A 15 18.34 3.74 -26.15
N LEU A 16 18.34 4.09 -27.44
CA LEU A 16 17.18 4.71 -28.10
C LEU A 16 16.25 3.60 -28.63
N SER A 17 15.03 3.47 -28.11
CA SER A 17 13.80 3.33 -28.94
C SER A 17 12.53 3.04 -28.12
N ALA A 18 11.61 4.01 -28.21
CA ALA A 18 10.16 3.90 -28.48
C ALA A 18 9.30 2.77 -27.87
N ALA A 19 8.16 3.18 -27.27
CA ALA A 19 6.85 2.57 -27.55
C ALA A 19 5.71 3.50 -27.11
N SER A 20 4.99 4.06 -28.07
CA SER A 20 3.65 4.65 -27.88
C SER A 20 2.61 3.55 -27.92
N CYS A 21 1.59 3.61 -27.04
CA CYS A 21 0.32 2.92 -27.25
C CYS A 21 -0.82 3.89 -26.93
N ALA A 22 -1.46 4.45 -27.96
CA ALA A 22 -2.80 5.00 -27.88
C ALA A 22 -3.79 3.88 -28.23
N SER A 23 -4.90 3.74 -27.50
CA SER A 23 -6.12 3.07 -27.98
C SER A 23 -7.33 3.42 -27.09
N ASN A 24 -8.48 3.44 -27.75
CA ASN A 24 -9.64 4.28 -27.54
C ASN A 24 -10.91 3.44 -27.23
N GLN A 25 -11.89 4.10 -26.61
CA GLN A 25 -13.34 3.80 -26.60
C GLN A 25 -13.86 2.45 -26.03
N THR A 26 -14.83 2.51 -25.12
CA THR A 26 -16.25 2.17 -25.44
C THR A 26 -17.19 2.50 -24.29
N ASN A 27 -18.27 3.17 -24.66
CA ASN A 27 -19.37 3.66 -23.85
C ASN A 27 -20.50 2.62 -23.97
N ILE A 28 -21.11 2.18 -22.86
CA ILE A 28 -22.36 1.41 -22.90
C ILE A 28 -23.26 1.87 -21.75
N SER A 29 -24.44 2.37 -22.12
CA SER A 29 -25.62 2.75 -21.33
C SER A 29 -26.15 1.57 -20.49
N GLU A 30 -26.45 1.70 -19.21
CA GLU A 30 -27.63 2.26 -18.53
C GLU A 30 -28.85 1.30 -18.37
N LEU A 31 -29.38 1.27 -17.13
CA LEU A 31 -30.74 0.91 -16.66
C LEU A 31 -31.18 -0.58 -16.62
N GLN A 32 -31.31 -1.17 -15.42
CA GLN A 32 -32.56 -1.19 -14.62
C GLN A 32 -32.56 -2.19 -13.44
N ALA A 33 -32.74 -1.64 -12.24
CA ALA A 33 -33.66 -2.02 -11.15
C ALA A 33 -34.12 -3.48 -10.88
N THR A 34 -33.76 -3.95 -9.66
CA THR A 34 -34.60 -4.60 -8.59
C THR A 34 -35.30 -5.95 -8.94
N GLN A 35 -35.25 -7.05 -8.16
CA GLN A 35 -35.77 -7.28 -6.80
C GLN A 35 -35.40 -8.69 -6.27
N THR A 36 -35.31 -8.80 -4.94
CA THR A 36 -35.13 -9.99 -4.07
C THR A 36 -36.41 -10.83 -3.92
N PRO A 37 -36.32 -12.17 -3.79
CA PRO A 37 -36.83 -12.85 -2.59
C PRO A 37 -35.88 -13.98 -2.12
N SER A 38 -35.37 -13.93 -0.89
CA SER A 38 -35.88 -14.65 0.30
C SER A 38 -35.89 -16.18 0.15
N GLY A 39 -34.79 -16.80 0.58
CA GLY A 39 -34.68 -18.22 0.89
C GLY A 39 -33.97 -18.38 2.23
N ALA A 40 -34.72 -18.74 3.26
CA ALA A 40 -34.22 -19.05 4.59
C ALA A 40 -33.51 -20.42 4.58
N VAL A 41 -32.28 -20.47 5.08
CA VAL A 41 -31.65 -21.73 5.51
C VAL A 41 -31.07 -21.51 6.90
N ASN A 42 -31.58 -22.29 7.85
CA ASN A 42 -31.25 -22.24 9.26
C ASN A 42 -29.96 -23.04 9.55
N SER A 43 -29.21 -22.51 10.52
CA SER A 43 -28.00 -22.99 11.20
C SER A 43 -27.61 -24.48 11.11
N SER A 44 -26.31 -24.75 10.95
CA SER A 44 -25.43 -25.04 12.11
C SER A 44 -23.99 -25.40 11.68
N GLU A 45 -23.04 -24.65 12.26
CA GLU A 45 -21.73 -25.09 12.75
C GLU A 45 -20.77 -25.85 11.80
N VAL A 46 -19.84 -25.12 11.16
CA VAL A 46 -18.40 -25.48 11.18
C VAL A 46 -17.54 -24.22 11.09
N GLU A 47 -17.04 -23.85 12.27
CA GLU A 47 -15.76 -23.21 12.58
C GLU A 47 -14.88 -22.79 11.39
N ALA A 48 -15.03 -21.53 11.00
CA ALA A 48 -13.99 -20.77 10.29
C ALA A 48 -14.03 -19.34 10.81
N THR A 49 -13.28 -19.07 11.88
CA THR A 49 -13.03 -17.73 12.42
C THR A 49 -12.30 -16.90 11.36
N SER A 50 -13.06 -16.23 10.50
CA SER A 50 -12.57 -15.18 9.61
C SER A 50 -12.49 -13.86 10.38
N ILE A 51 -11.28 -13.61 10.87
CA ILE A 51 -10.59 -12.38 11.27
C ILE A 51 -11.39 -11.07 11.07
N PRO A 52 -11.44 -10.17 12.08
CA PRO A 52 -12.31 -9.00 12.08
C PRO A 52 -11.86 -7.96 11.04
N ASN A 53 -12.67 -7.73 10.01
CA ASN A 53 -12.58 -6.58 9.10
C ASN A 53 -12.98 -5.24 9.77
N SER A 54 -12.85 -5.14 11.10
CA SER A 54 -13.49 -4.10 11.91
C SER A 54 -12.61 -2.89 12.24
N THR A 55 -11.31 -2.89 11.88
CA THR A 55 -10.44 -1.73 12.16
C THR A 55 -10.19 -0.82 10.96
N ASN A 56 -10.46 -1.29 9.74
CA ASN A 56 -10.35 -0.48 8.52
C ASN A 56 -11.33 0.69 8.46
N ASN A 57 -12.47 0.63 9.16
CA ASN A 57 -13.48 1.69 9.17
C ASN A 57 -13.01 2.95 9.93
N LYS A 58 -12.09 2.80 10.91
CA LYS A 58 -11.58 3.93 11.69
C LYS A 58 -10.35 4.60 11.06
N LEU A 59 -9.70 3.96 10.08
CA LEU A 59 -8.49 4.48 9.44
C LEU A 59 -8.81 5.74 8.60
N PRO A 60 -8.22 6.91 8.89
CA PRO A 60 -8.47 8.12 8.12
C PRO A 60 -8.12 7.93 6.64
N VAL A 61 -8.96 8.47 5.75
CA VAL A 61 -8.79 8.36 4.30
C VAL A 61 -7.43 8.89 3.83
N THR A 62 -6.88 9.90 4.52
CA THR A 62 -5.55 10.46 4.22
C THR A 62 -4.45 9.45 4.51
N VAL A 63 -4.52 8.74 5.64
CA VAL A 63 -3.56 7.68 6.01
C VAL A 63 -3.68 6.51 5.04
N LYS A 64 -4.91 6.03 4.79
CA LYS A 64 -5.18 4.96 3.84
C LYS A 64 -4.59 5.25 2.45
N SER A 65 -4.85 6.43 1.92
CA SER A 65 -4.37 6.84 0.60
C SER A 65 -2.85 6.97 0.56
N ALA A 66 -2.23 7.54 1.60
CA ALA A 66 -0.78 7.71 1.69
C ALA A 66 -0.06 6.35 1.71
N VAL A 67 -0.53 5.42 2.56
CA VAL A 67 0.05 4.08 2.70
C VAL A 67 -0.07 3.28 1.40
N LEU A 68 -1.28 3.22 0.81
CA LEU A 68 -1.48 2.48 -0.45
C LEU A 68 -0.69 3.07 -1.62
N SER A 69 -0.52 4.40 -1.67
CA SER A 69 0.30 5.06 -2.68
C SER A 69 1.79 4.73 -2.55
N ASP A 70 2.34 4.72 -1.33
CA ASP A 70 3.74 4.33 -1.10
C ASP A 70 3.97 2.86 -1.39
N ALA A 71 3.07 1.98 -0.93
CA ALA A 71 3.13 0.55 -1.20
C ALA A 71 3.12 0.27 -2.71
N ALA A 72 2.18 0.87 -3.46
CA ALA A 72 2.08 0.72 -4.91
C ALA A 72 3.39 1.06 -5.63
N LYS A 73 4.05 2.15 -5.21
CA LYS A 73 5.36 2.56 -5.75
C LYS A 73 6.45 1.55 -5.41
N ARG A 74 6.53 1.08 -4.15
CA ARG A 74 7.57 0.14 -3.71
C ARG A 74 7.48 -1.23 -4.40
N VAL A 75 6.28 -1.76 -4.56
CA VAL A 75 6.09 -3.09 -5.17
C VAL A 75 5.83 -3.04 -6.67
N SER A 76 5.80 -1.85 -7.27
CA SER A 76 5.50 -1.65 -8.70
C SER A 76 4.20 -2.32 -9.15
N LYS A 77 3.14 -2.23 -8.34
CA LYS A 77 1.80 -2.77 -8.62
C LYS A 77 0.75 -1.64 -8.53
N PRO A 78 -0.36 -1.72 -9.28
CA PRO A 78 -1.45 -0.76 -9.12
C PRO A 78 -2.07 -0.86 -7.72
N VAL A 79 -2.60 0.25 -7.20
CA VAL A 79 -3.27 0.29 -5.88
C VAL A 79 -4.40 -0.74 -5.78
N ALA A 80 -5.10 -1.02 -6.88
CA ALA A 80 -6.17 -2.02 -6.93
C ALA A 80 -5.70 -3.46 -6.63
N ALA A 81 -4.41 -3.74 -6.76
CA ALA A 81 -3.82 -5.04 -6.41
C ALA A 81 -3.37 -5.11 -4.94
N LEU A 82 -3.54 -4.04 -4.15
CA LEU A 82 -3.11 -3.96 -2.76
C LEU A 82 -4.31 -3.95 -1.82
N ARG A 83 -4.16 -4.61 -0.67
CA ARG A 83 -5.22 -4.69 0.34
C ARG A 83 -4.68 -4.32 1.71
N ILE A 84 -5.32 -3.36 2.37
CA ILE A 84 -5.09 -3.15 3.81
C ILE A 84 -5.81 -4.28 4.54
N THR A 85 -5.05 -5.11 5.24
CA THR A 85 -5.55 -6.26 6.00
C THR A 85 -5.73 -5.94 7.48
N GLN A 86 -4.96 -4.99 8.01
CA GLN A 86 -5.08 -4.50 9.39
C GLN A 86 -4.72 -3.02 9.49
N ALA A 87 -5.42 -2.30 10.37
CA ALA A 87 -5.05 -0.97 10.80
C ALA A 87 -5.26 -0.86 12.31
N GLU A 88 -4.32 -0.27 13.03
CA GLU A 88 -4.40 -0.06 14.48
C GLU A 88 -3.87 1.33 14.82
N GLU A 89 -4.61 2.07 15.64
CA GLU A 89 -4.14 3.36 16.13
C GLU A 89 -3.07 3.13 17.20
N GLN A 90 -1.93 3.79 17.06
CA GLN A 90 -0.78 3.62 17.95
C GLN A 90 -0.06 4.94 18.16
N SER A 91 0.59 5.09 19.31
CA SER A 91 1.48 6.21 19.62
C SER A 91 2.93 5.77 19.55
N TRP A 92 3.76 6.55 18.85
CA TRP A 92 5.18 6.28 18.69
C TRP A 92 6.02 7.12 19.65
N GLY A 93 7.09 6.54 20.21
CA GLY A 93 7.91 7.20 21.23
C GLY A 93 8.84 8.32 20.73
N ASP A 94 9.00 8.47 19.42
CA ASP A 94 9.88 9.46 18.81
C ASP A 94 9.33 9.99 17.48
N SER A 95 9.94 11.09 17.01
CA SER A 95 9.60 11.73 15.74
C SER A 95 9.87 10.86 14.50
N CYS A 96 10.54 9.73 14.66
CA CYS A 96 10.85 8.77 13.62
C CYS A 96 9.90 7.58 13.59
N LEU A 97 8.81 7.62 14.35
CA LEU A 97 7.82 6.56 14.45
C LEU A 97 8.40 5.26 15.04
N GLY A 98 9.47 5.37 15.85
CA GLY A 98 10.22 4.23 16.38
C GLY A 98 11.09 3.51 15.33
N LEU A 99 11.27 4.12 14.15
CA LEU A 99 12.05 3.58 13.03
C LEU A 99 13.17 4.56 12.65
N ALA A 100 14.03 4.86 13.61
CA ALA A 100 15.24 5.66 13.39
C ALA A 100 16.18 4.91 12.43
N GLN A 101 16.69 5.61 11.42
CA GLN A 101 17.71 5.04 10.53
C GLN A 101 19.07 5.12 11.22
N THR A 102 19.98 4.21 10.85
CA THR A 102 21.37 4.19 11.35
C THR A 102 22.01 5.58 11.24
N GLY A 103 22.57 6.06 12.35
CA GLY A 103 23.23 7.36 12.43
C GLY A 103 22.30 8.58 12.49
N LYS A 104 20.97 8.38 12.54
CA LYS A 104 20.00 9.47 12.71
C LYS A 104 19.46 9.52 14.14
N VAL A 105 19.46 10.72 14.72
CA VAL A 105 18.82 11.00 16.01
C VAL A 105 17.42 11.54 15.76
N CYS A 106 16.45 11.01 16.49
CA CYS A 106 15.05 11.40 16.41
C CYS A 106 14.66 12.14 17.68
N ALA A 107 13.81 13.15 17.57
CA ALA A 107 13.34 13.89 18.74
C ALA A 107 12.46 12.98 19.61
N GLN A 108 12.65 13.02 20.93
CA GLN A 108 11.83 12.29 21.88
C GLN A 108 10.50 13.00 22.07
N VAL A 109 9.53 12.66 21.22
CA VAL A 109 8.17 13.19 21.25
C VAL A 109 7.20 12.08 20.91
N ILE A 110 6.08 12.04 21.64
CA ILE A 110 5.02 11.08 21.36
C ILE A 110 4.28 11.51 20.09
N VAL A 111 4.31 10.67 19.06
CA VAL A 111 3.62 10.91 17.79
C VAL A 111 2.40 9.98 17.69
N PRO A 112 1.16 10.50 17.76
CA PRO A 112 -0.03 9.68 17.51
C PRO A 112 -0.11 9.29 16.03
N GLY A 113 -0.56 8.08 15.75
CA GLY A 113 -0.49 7.53 14.41
C GLY A 113 -1.13 6.17 14.24
N TRP A 114 -0.70 5.45 13.20
CA TRP A 114 -1.29 4.18 12.80
C TRP A 114 -0.22 3.15 12.44
N LYS A 115 -0.42 1.91 12.90
CA LYS A 115 0.22 0.72 12.35
C LYS A 115 -0.71 0.12 11.30
N VAL A 116 -0.26 0.02 10.05
CA VAL A 116 -1.08 -0.42 8.92
C VAL A 116 -0.39 -1.58 8.22
N VAL A 117 -1.09 -2.68 8.03
CA VAL A 117 -0.59 -3.86 7.30
C VAL A 117 -1.20 -3.87 5.90
N VAL A 118 -0.34 -3.87 4.88
CA VAL A 118 -0.73 -3.96 3.47
C VAL A 118 -0.26 -5.28 2.90
N ASN A 119 -1.20 -6.09 2.42
CA ASN A 119 -0.90 -7.29 1.66
C ASN A 119 -0.80 -6.94 0.16
N ASP A 120 0.26 -7.38 -0.50
CA ASP A 120 0.49 -7.18 -1.94
C ASP A 120 0.15 -8.42 -2.81
N GLY A 121 -0.45 -9.43 -2.18
CA GLY A 121 -0.72 -10.76 -2.76
C GLY A 121 0.41 -11.77 -2.59
N LEU A 122 1.61 -11.36 -2.19
CA LEU A 122 2.76 -12.25 -1.95
C LEU A 122 3.25 -12.17 -0.50
N ARG A 123 3.26 -10.96 0.07
CA ARG A 123 3.74 -10.69 1.41
C ARG A 123 2.99 -9.52 2.04
N ASP A 124 3.17 -9.39 3.34
CA ASP A 124 2.68 -8.26 4.11
C ASP A 124 3.78 -7.19 4.26
N LEU A 125 3.38 -5.94 4.09
CA LEU A 125 4.17 -4.75 4.32
C LEU A 125 3.59 -4.03 5.53
N VAL A 126 4.40 -3.85 6.58
CA VAL A 126 3.98 -3.17 7.80
C VAL A 126 4.40 -1.72 7.73
N TYR A 127 3.44 -0.82 7.82
CA TYR A 127 3.64 0.62 7.79
C TYR A 127 3.37 1.23 9.17
N ARG A 128 4.19 2.22 9.53
CA ARG A 128 3.93 3.14 10.64
C ARG A 128 3.71 4.53 10.08
N THR A 129 2.67 5.21 10.53
CA THR A 129 2.33 6.57 10.07
C THR A 129 2.07 7.50 11.23
N ASP A 130 2.10 8.81 10.98
CA ASP A 130 1.40 9.77 11.86
C ASP A 130 -0.12 9.73 11.62
N ASN A 131 -0.89 10.45 12.44
CA ASN A 131 -2.35 10.46 12.39
C ASN A 131 -2.94 11.09 11.12
N LYS A 132 -2.15 11.84 10.35
CA LYS A 132 -2.57 12.54 9.12
C LYS A 132 -2.09 11.84 7.85
N GLY A 133 -1.19 10.86 7.95
CA GLY A 133 -0.52 10.24 6.82
C GLY A 133 0.54 11.14 6.17
N LYS A 134 1.05 12.15 6.88
CA LYS A 134 2.11 13.05 6.36
C LYS A 134 3.49 12.41 6.45
N GLN A 135 3.71 11.63 7.51
CA GLN A 135 4.86 10.78 7.68
C GLN A 135 4.40 9.32 7.60
N ILE A 136 5.08 8.55 6.76
CA ILE A 136 4.85 7.11 6.57
C ILE A 136 6.23 6.44 6.49
N LYS A 137 6.37 5.30 7.14
CA LYS A 137 7.59 4.48 7.09
C LYS A 137 7.22 3.02 6.99
N LEU A 138 7.94 2.30 6.13
CA LEU A 138 7.93 0.85 6.13
C LEU A 138 8.74 0.37 7.33
N GLU A 139 8.18 -0.55 8.10
CA GLU A 139 8.86 -1.31 9.14
C GLU A 139 9.56 -2.49 8.46
N ASP A 140 10.88 -2.49 8.47
CA ASP A 140 11.68 -3.60 7.96
C ASP A 140 11.53 -4.79 8.94
N LEU A 141 11.05 -5.92 8.43
CA LEU A 141 10.90 -7.19 9.17
C LEU A 141 12.16 -8.05 9.08
#